data_AF-A0AA91QRS6-F1
#
_entry.id   AF-A0AA91QRS6-F1
#
_cell.length_a   1.000
_cell.length_b   1.000
_cell.length_c   1.000
_cell.angle_alpha   90.00
_cell.angle_beta   90.00
_cell.angle_gamma   90.00
#
_symmetry.space_group_name_H-M   'P 1'
#
loop_
_entity.id
_entity.type
_entity.pdbx_description
1 polymer ?
#
loop_
_entity_poly.entity_id
_entity_poly.type
_entity_poly.pdbx_seq_one_letter_code
_entity_poly.pdbx_strand_id
1 'polypeptide(L)'
;MSAFSFIIPSISLTLLYLTAFHPDAQHVAELKAHYQRGGLGDMTVKNVLTDILTSLISPIRERRKALMNAPDYLYGVLKCGHKKASIQTNQTCQSVKRSLGLILG
;
A
#
# COMPACT_ATOMS: atom_id res chain seq x y z
N MET A 1 -4.24 -41.83 -14.62
CA MET A 1 -5.46 -41.02 -14.38
C MET A 1 -5.56 -40.87 -12.87
N SER A 2 -5.28 -39.73 -12.25
CA SER A 2 -5.77 -38.39 -12.54
C SER A 2 -4.64 -37.36 -12.51
N ALA A 3 -4.62 -36.48 -13.51
CA ALA A 3 -3.74 -35.33 -13.62
C ALA A 3 -4.16 -34.19 -12.65
N PHE A 4 -4.44 -34.53 -11.39
CA PHE A 4 -4.95 -33.59 -10.39
C PHE A 4 -3.97 -33.36 -9.22
N SER A 5 -2.76 -33.92 -9.31
CA SER A 5 -1.73 -33.87 -8.26
C SER A 5 -0.69 -32.76 -8.46
N PHE A 6 -0.89 -31.80 -9.39
CA PHE A 6 0.15 -30.81 -9.73
C PHE A 6 -0.30 -29.33 -9.68
N ILE A 7 -1.44 -28.99 -9.08
CA ILE A 7 -1.93 -27.58 -8.98
C ILE A 7 -2.12 -27.13 -7.54
N ILE A 8 -1.15 -27.37 -6.65
CA ILE A 8 -1.01 -26.56 -5.43
C ILE A 8 0.50 -26.37 -5.23
N PRO A 9 1.07 -25.25 -5.71
CA PRO A 9 1.36 -24.14 -4.79
C PRO A 9 1.24 -22.78 -5.50
N SER A 10 0.04 -22.40 -5.92
CA SER A 10 -0.25 -21.00 -6.22
C SER A 10 -1.02 -20.45 -5.04
N ILE A 11 -0.39 -19.59 -4.23
CA ILE A 11 -1.13 -18.78 -3.26
C ILE A 11 -2.13 -17.98 -4.08
N SER A 12 -3.42 -18.36 -4.05
CA SER A 12 -4.48 -17.56 -4.64
C SER A 12 -4.30 -16.11 -4.20
N LEU A 13 -4.33 -15.16 -5.15
CA LEU A 13 -4.09 -13.74 -4.88
C LEU A 13 -4.91 -13.24 -3.68
N THR A 14 -6.13 -13.76 -3.53
CA THR A 14 -7.02 -13.48 -2.40
C THR A 14 -6.39 -13.84 -1.04
N LEU A 15 -5.75 -15.01 -0.93
CA LEU A 15 -5.09 -15.48 0.30
C LEU A 15 -3.79 -14.71 0.57
N LEU A 16 -3.05 -14.31 -0.48
CA LEU A 16 -1.89 -13.43 -0.33
C LEU A 16 -2.31 -12.10 0.28
N TYR A 17 -3.36 -11.50 -0.26
CA TYR A 17 -3.88 -10.22 0.23
C TYR A 17 -4.46 -10.34 1.65
N LEU A 18 -5.18 -11.42 1.97
CA LEU A 18 -5.62 -11.68 3.34
C LEU A 18 -4.43 -11.76 4.30
N THR A 19 -3.34 -12.43 3.90
CA THR A 19 -2.13 -12.50 4.75
C THR A 19 -1.51 -11.13 5.00
N ALA A 20 -1.55 -10.25 3.99
CA ALA A 20 -0.95 -8.92 4.08
C ALA A 20 -1.81 -7.92 4.87
N PHE A 21 -3.14 -8.03 4.78
CA PHE A 21 -4.06 -6.98 5.24
C PHE A 21 -5.00 -7.41 6.37
N HIS A 22 -5.19 -8.70 6.61
CA HIS A 22 -6.00 -9.17 7.73
C HIS A 22 -5.23 -8.97 9.05
N PRO A 23 -5.83 -8.37 10.08
CA PRO A 23 -5.14 -8.07 11.35
C PRO A 23 -4.85 -9.33 12.18
N ASP A 24 -5.66 -10.38 12.02
CA ASP A 24 -5.50 -11.65 12.72
C ASP A 24 -4.85 -12.70 11.80
N ALA A 25 -3.60 -13.03 12.07
CA ALA A 25 -2.84 -14.03 11.33
C ALA A 25 -3.26 -15.47 11.63
N GLN A 26 -3.79 -15.75 12.82
CA GLN A 26 -4.28 -17.08 13.18
C GLN A 26 -5.54 -17.41 12.39
N HIS A 27 -6.48 -16.46 12.32
CA HIS A 27 -7.67 -16.60 11.49
C HIS A 27 -7.34 -16.86 10.01
N VAL A 28 -6.33 -16.16 9.46
CA VAL A 28 -5.86 -16.40 8.08
C VAL A 28 -5.25 -17.79 7.92
N ALA A 29 -4.49 -18.28 8.90
CA ALA A 29 -3.92 -19.62 8.86
C ALA A 29 -5.03 -20.71 8.87
N GLU A 30 -6.07 -20.52 9.67
CA GLU A 30 -7.24 -21.40 9.70
C GLU A 30 -8.01 -21.37 8.38
N LEU A 31 -8.24 -20.19 7.81
CA LEU A 31 -8.86 -20.04 6.49
C LEU A 31 -8.06 -20.74 5.39
N LYS A 32 -6.72 -20.60 5.41
CA LYS A 32 -5.84 -21.30 4.46
C LYS A 32 -5.91 -22.81 4.62
N ALA A 33 -5.87 -23.30 5.85
CA ALA A 33 -5.96 -24.73 6.14
C ALA A 33 -7.33 -25.30 5.72
N HIS A 34 -8.42 -24.55 5.93
CA HIS A 34 -9.76 -24.94 5.48
C HIS A 34 -9.89 -24.90 3.95
N TYR A 35 -9.31 -23.90 3.29
CA TYR A 35 -9.25 -23.81 1.84
C TYR A 35 -8.50 -24.99 1.21
N GLN A 36 -7.34 -25.36 1.77
CA GLN A 36 -6.54 -26.50 1.31
C GLN A 36 -7.22 -27.85 1.52
N ARG A 37 -7.97 -27.99 2.61
CA ARG A 37 -8.77 -29.20 2.92
C ARG A 37 -9.92 -29.40 1.93
N GLY A 38 -10.36 -28.32 1.27
CA GLY A 38 -11.56 -28.29 0.44
C GLY A 38 -12.84 -28.06 1.25
N GLY A 39 -13.89 -27.60 0.57
CA GLY A 39 -15.18 -27.25 1.19
C GLY A 39 -15.37 -25.76 1.51
N LEU A 40 -14.31 -24.95 1.38
CA LEU A 40 -14.38 -23.49 1.45
C LEU A 40 -14.45 -22.88 0.05
N GLY A 41 -15.55 -22.20 -0.27
CA GLY A 41 -15.73 -21.57 -1.57
C GLY A 41 -14.94 -20.26 -1.73
N ASP A 42 -14.48 -19.99 -2.96
CA ASP A 42 -13.78 -18.75 -3.32
C ASP A 42 -14.56 -17.48 -2.94
N MET A 43 -15.89 -17.54 -3.03
CA MET A 43 -16.75 -16.40 -2.68
C MET A 43 -16.63 -16.03 -1.20
N THR A 44 -16.54 -17.02 -0.31
CA THR A 44 -16.39 -16.80 1.14
C THR A 44 -15.08 -16.08 1.44
N VAL A 45 -13.97 -16.56 0.87
CA VAL A 45 -12.63 -15.96 1.07
C VAL A 45 -12.58 -14.53 0.50
N LYS A 46 -13.22 -14.31 -0.67
CA LYS A 46 -13.31 -12.99 -1.30
C LYS A 46 -14.18 -12.01 -0.51
N ASN A 47 -15.26 -12.46 0.11
CA ASN A 47 -16.10 -11.61 0.95
C ASN A 47 -15.31 -11.13 2.18
N VAL A 48 -14.63 -12.04 2.88
CA VAL A 48 -13.75 -11.69 4.01
C VAL A 48 -12.69 -10.67 3.57
N LEU A 49 -12.04 -10.90 2.42
CA LEU A 49 -11.07 -9.93 1.89
C LEU A 49 -11.71 -8.57 1.58
N THR A 50 -12.90 -8.56 1.00
CA THR A 50 -13.61 -7.34 0.61
C THR A 50 -13.95 -6.50 1.83
N ASP A 51 -14.39 -7.12 2.92
CA ASP A 51 -14.72 -6.43 4.16
C ASP A 51 -13.48 -5.79 4.79
N ILE A 52 -12.37 -6.53 4.84
CA ILE A 52 -11.08 -6.03 5.34
C ILE A 52 -10.58 -4.85 4.50
N LEU A 53 -10.53 -5.00 3.17
CA LEU A 53 -10.04 -3.94 2.29
C LEU A 53 -10.95 -2.71 2.32
N THR A 54 -12.27 -2.90 2.43
CA THR A 54 -13.23 -1.80 2.53
C THR A 54 -13.03 -1.05 3.84
N SER A 55 -12.90 -1.75 4.96
CA SER A 55 -12.63 -1.14 6.26
C SER A 55 -11.32 -0.36 6.26
N LEU A 56 -10.25 -0.95 5.71
CA LEU A 56 -8.92 -0.34 5.64
C LEU A 56 -8.90 0.93 4.77
N ILE A 57 -9.55 0.90 3.61
CA ILE A 57 -9.48 1.98 2.62
C ILE A 57 -10.53 3.08 2.87
N SER A 58 -11.63 2.78 3.58
CA SER A 58 -12.68 3.77 3.94
C SER A 58 -12.13 5.08 4.53
N PRO A 59 -11.28 5.08 5.57
CA PRO A 59 -10.74 6.33 6.13
C PRO A 59 -9.86 7.10 5.13
N ILE A 60 -9.14 6.40 4.24
CA ILE A 60 -8.35 7.03 3.17
C ILE A 60 -9.27 7.72 2.16
N ARG A 61 -10.37 7.06 1.78
CA ARG A 61 -11.38 7.62 0.85
C ARG A 61 -12.06 8.85 1.43
N GLU A 62 -12.43 8.82 2.70
CA GLU A 62 -13.04 9.94 3.41
C GLU A 62 -12.10 11.13 3.49
N ARG A 63 -10.85 10.90 3.93
CA ARG A 63 -9.82 11.95 3.99
C ARG A 63 -9.54 12.54 2.61
N ARG A 64 -9.43 11.70 1.57
CA ARG A 64 -9.29 12.16 0.19
C ARG A 64 -10.47 13.03 -0.23
N LYS A 65 -11.70 12.62 0.04
CA LYS A 65 -12.91 13.39 -0.29
C LYS A 65 -12.93 14.75 0.40
N ALA A 66 -12.58 14.80 1.69
CA ALA A 66 -12.45 16.07 2.43
C ALA A 66 -11.39 17.00 1.82
N LEU A 67 -10.22 16.45 1.44
CA LEU A 67 -9.13 17.22 0.83
C LEU A 67 -9.45 17.69 -0.59
N MET A 68 -10.21 16.92 -1.37
CA MET A 68 -10.65 17.36 -2.71
C MET A 68 -11.53 18.61 -2.67
N ASN A 69 -12.23 18.84 -1.55
CA ASN A 69 -13.02 20.05 -1.32
C ASN A 69 -12.18 21.24 -0.80
N ALA A 70 -10.87 21.06 -0.60
CA ALA A 70 -9.96 22.06 -0.07
C ALA A 70 -8.69 22.20 -0.95
N PRO A 71 -8.82 22.63 -2.23
CA PRO A 71 -7.70 22.72 -3.15
C PRO A 71 -6.61 23.69 -2.68
N ASP A 72 -6.96 24.82 -2.07
CA ASP A 72 -6.00 25.81 -1.57
C ASP A 72 -5.08 25.23 -0.48
N TYR A 73 -5.64 24.40 0.39
CA TYR A 73 -4.87 23.68 1.40
C TYR A 73 -3.87 22.73 0.73
N LEU A 74 -4.28 21.98 -0.30
CA LEU A 74 -3.38 21.08 -1.03
C LEU A 74 -2.23 21.85 -1.70
N TYR A 75 -2.52 22.99 -2.34
CA TYR A 75 -1.47 23.86 -2.89
C TYR A 75 -0.52 24.37 -1.80
N GLY A 76 -1.05 24.74 -0.64
CA GLY A 76 -0.25 25.15 0.52
C GLY A 76 0.72 24.06 0.98
N VAL A 77 0.25 22.81 1.08
CA VAL A 77 1.07 21.64 1.43
C VAL A 77 2.19 21.44 0.40
N LEU A 78 1.87 21.46 -0.90
CA LEU A 78 2.85 21.31 -1.98
C LEU A 78 3.89 22.43 -1.97
N LYS A 79 3.46 23.69 -1.82
CA LYS A 79 4.35 24.85 -1.76
C LYS A 79 5.28 24.79 -0.56
N CYS A 80 4.78 24.37 0.60
CA CYS A 80 5.59 24.18 1.81
C CYS A 80 6.63 23.07 1.63
N GLY A 81 6.22 21.92 1.09
CA GLY A 81 7.13 20.81 0.78
C GLY A 81 8.21 21.22 -0.20
N HIS A 82 7.85 21.91 -1.27
CA HIS A 82 8.79 22.44 -2.26
C HIS A 82 9.81 23.39 -1.64
N LYS A 83 9.38 24.33 -0.79
CA LYS A 83 10.30 25.25 -0.09
C LYS A 83 11.32 24.50 0.77
N LYS A 84 10.88 23.50 1.54
CA LYS A 84 11.76 22.68 2.38
C LYS A 84 12.79 21.92 1.53
N ALA A 85 12.33 21.27 0.46
CA ALA A 85 13.21 20.56 -0.47
C ALA A 85 14.21 21.50 -1.16
N SER A 86 13.76 22.67 -1.61
CA SER A 86 14.61 23.66 -2.28
C SER A 86 15.76 24.15 -1.39
N ILE A 87 15.50 24.37 -0.10
CA ILE A 87 16.55 24.74 0.87
C ILE A 87 17.63 23.66 0.92
N GLN A 88 17.25 22.40 1.10
CA GLN A 88 18.19 21.28 1.18
C GLN A 88 18.95 21.07 -0.14
N THR A 89 18.26 21.18 -1.27
CA THR A 89 18.88 21.10 -2.60
C THR A 89 19.89 22.22 -2.81
N ASN A 90 19.55 23.46 -2.48
CA ASN A 90 20.46 24.60 -2.63
C ASN A 90 21.70 24.45 -1.74
N GLN A 91 21.54 24.01 -0.49
CA GLN A 91 22.67 23.71 0.40
C GLN A 91 23.59 22.64 -0.20
N THR A 92 23.00 21.56 -0.71
CA THR A 92 23.74 20.46 -1.34
C THR A 92 24.48 20.95 -2.60
N CYS A 93 23.78 21.69 -3.47
CA CYS A 93 24.37 22.26 -4.68
C CYS A 93 25.51 23.23 -4.36
N GLN A 94 25.36 24.09 -3.34
CA GLN A 94 26.43 24.97 -2.90
C GLN A 94 27.65 24.20 -2.40
N SER A 95 27.44 23.13 -1.61
CA SER A 95 28.53 22.27 -1.14
C SER A 95 29.29 21.65 -2.30
N VAL A 96 28.57 21.07 -3.28
CA VAL A 96 29.19 20.45 -4.47
C VAL A 96 29.94 21.49 -5.30
N LYS A 97 29.34 22.66 -5.54
CA LYS A 97 29.98 23.76 -6.28
C LYS A 97 31.28 24.21 -5.60
N ARG A 98 31.30 24.34 -4.27
CA ARG A 98 32.51 24.65 -3.49
C ARG A 98 33.59 23.58 -3.68
N SER A 99 33.22 22.31 -3.56
CA SER A 99 34.18 21.21 -3.73
C SER A 99 34.78 21.14 -5.13
N LEU A 100 34.04 21.58 -6.15
CA LEU A 100 34.50 21.64 -7.54
C LEU A 100 35.21 22.96 -7.90
N GLY A 101 35.37 23.89 -6.95
CA GLY A 101 36.01 25.18 -7.21
C GLY A 101 35.20 26.14 -8.09
N LEU A 102 33.89 25.92 -8.22
CA LEU A 102 33.00 26.80 -8.98
C LEU A 102 32.67 28.05 -8.15
N ILE A 103 32.79 29.24 -8.75
CA ILE A 103 32.50 30.52 -8.10
C ILE A 103 31.03 30.53 -7.66
N LEU A 104 30.81 30.74 -6.37
CA LEU A 104 29.49 30.98 -5.80
C LEU A 104 29.20 32.48 -5.87
N GLY A 105 28.41 32.89 -6.87
CA GLY A 105 27.69 34.16 -6.85
C GLY A 105 26.49 34.12 -5.91
#